data_AF-A0A024TRK4-F1
#
_entry.id   AF-A0A024TRK4-F1
#
_cell.length_a   1.000
_cell.length_b   1.000
_cell.length_c   1.000
_cell.angle_alpha   90.00
_cell.angle_beta   90.00
_cell.angle_gamma   90.00
#
_symmetry.space_group_name_H-M   'P 1'
#
loop_
_entity.id
_entity.type
_entity.pdbx_description
1 polymer ?
#
loop_
_entity_poly.entity_id
_entity_poly.type
_entity_poly.pdbx_seq_one_letter_code
_entity_poly.pdbx_strand_id
1 'polypeptide(L)'
;MPNETQRKGSTPEEKQRVLDAYLRGDDWKLVTKHNGVSKATAWHVTDTGRTSSKPRGSFRLTEAKVTPEVRAAFERYLNTTCQYTLSEIKSFVAADFAGLLLSIQTISSHLLGMLFTIK
;
A
#
# COMPACT_ATOMS: atom_id res chain seq x y z
N MET A 1 -27.70 -29.51 -11.64
CA MET A 1 -27.89 -28.40 -10.69
C MET A 1 -26.85 -27.33 -11.04
N PRO A 2 -27.20 -26.17 -11.62
CA PRO A 2 -26.16 -25.22 -12.02
C PRO A 2 -25.64 -24.43 -10.81
N ASN A 3 -24.33 -24.62 -10.61
CA ASN A 3 -23.31 -23.88 -9.87
C ASN A 3 -23.72 -22.52 -9.25
N GLU A 4 -23.55 -22.40 -7.93
CA GLU A 4 -23.43 -21.12 -7.24
C GLU A 4 -22.26 -20.33 -7.84
N THR A 5 -22.60 -19.32 -8.62
CA THR A 5 -21.65 -18.36 -9.17
C THR A 5 -20.88 -17.72 -8.03
N GLN A 6 -19.57 -17.91 -8.00
CA GLN A 6 -18.68 -17.05 -7.23
C GLN A 6 -19.05 -15.60 -7.58
N ARG A 7 -19.57 -14.84 -6.61
CA ARG A 7 -20.02 -13.47 -6.84
C ARG A 7 -18.79 -12.63 -7.19
N LYS A 8 -18.58 -12.42 -8.49
CA LYS A 8 -17.62 -11.45 -9.01
C LYS A 8 -17.97 -10.10 -8.38
N GLY A 9 -17.02 -9.50 -7.66
CA GLY A 9 -17.22 -8.20 -7.06
C GLY A 9 -17.59 -7.17 -8.14
N SER A 10 -18.48 -6.23 -7.80
CA SER A 10 -18.99 -5.24 -8.75
C SER A 10 -17.84 -4.48 -9.43
N THR A 11 -17.88 -4.40 -10.75
CA THR A 11 -16.86 -3.74 -11.56
C THR A 11 -16.86 -2.22 -11.35
N PRO A 12 -15.75 -1.52 -11.61
CA PRO A 12 -15.71 -0.05 -11.55
C PRO A 12 -16.80 0.61 -12.41
N GLU A 13 -17.07 0.04 -13.58
CA GLU A 13 -18.06 0.53 -14.53
C GLU A 13 -19.49 0.38 -14.01
N GLU A 14 -19.81 -0.73 -13.35
CA GLU A 14 -21.11 -0.94 -12.68
C GLU A 14 -21.34 0.09 -11.57
N LYS A 15 -20.30 0.37 -10.78
CA LYS A 15 -20.37 1.41 -9.73
C LYS A 15 -20.54 2.80 -10.36
N GLN A 16 -19.88 3.07 -11.47
CA GLN A 16 -20.00 4.36 -12.17
C GLN A 16 -21.42 4.60 -12.66
N ARG A 17 -22.06 3.58 -13.25
CA ARG A 17 -23.47 3.70 -13.69
C ARG A 17 -24.43 4.02 -12.55
N VAL A 18 -24.20 3.45 -11.36
CA VAL A 18 -24.97 3.76 -10.15
C VAL A 18 -24.72 5.21 -9.70
N LEU A 19 -23.46 5.66 -9.72
CA LEU A 19 -23.10 7.02 -9.35
C LEU A 19 -23.70 8.06 -10.31
N ASP A 20 -23.63 7.81 -11.62
CA ASP A 20 -24.17 8.70 -12.65
C ASP A 20 -25.69 8.84 -12.50
N ALA A 21 -26.40 7.74 -12.22
CA ALA A 21 -27.84 7.76 -11.96
C ALA A 21 -28.17 8.60 -10.71
N TYR A 22 -27.38 8.46 -9.64
CA TYR A 22 -27.54 9.26 -8.43
C TYR A 22 -27.32 10.76 -8.71
N LEU A 23 -26.27 11.11 -9.45
CA LEU A 23 -25.96 12.50 -9.81
C LEU A 23 -27.02 13.14 -10.71
N ARG A 24 -27.66 12.36 -11.60
CA ARG A 24 -28.78 12.82 -12.43
C ARG A 24 -30.11 12.94 -11.67
N GLY A 25 -30.19 12.44 -10.43
CA GLY A 25 -31.43 12.37 -9.67
C GLY A 25 -32.36 11.21 -10.07
N ASP A 26 -31.85 10.26 -10.86
CA ASP A 26 -32.59 9.06 -11.29
C ASP A 26 -32.73 8.05 -10.13
N ASP A 27 -33.57 7.02 -10.32
CA ASP A 27 -33.67 5.90 -9.37
C ASP A 27 -32.44 4.99 -9.45
N TRP A 28 -31.37 5.40 -8.76
CA TRP A 28 -30.12 4.64 -8.66
C TRP A 28 -30.30 3.29 -7.95
N LYS A 29 -31.36 3.07 -7.16
CA LYS A 29 -31.64 1.77 -6.53
C LYS A 29 -32.09 0.74 -7.57
N LEU A 30 -32.86 1.18 -8.56
CA LEU A 30 -33.23 0.35 -9.70
C LEU A 30 -31.99 0.00 -10.54
N VAL A 31 -31.15 0.99 -10.84
CA VAL A 31 -29.88 0.80 -11.55
C VAL A 31 -28.97 -0.18 -10.81
N THR A 32 -28.91 -0.08 -9.48
CA THR A 32 -28.15 -1.01 -8.62
C THR A 32 -28.60 -2.46 -8.81
N LYS A 33 -29.91 -2.72 -8.80
CA LYS A 33 -30.49 -4.07 -8.96
C LYS A 33 -30.16 -4.67 -10.33
N HIS A 34 -30.26 -3.87 -11.39
CA HIS A 34 -29.98 -4.33 -12.76
C HIS A 34 -28.49 -4.56 -13.02
N ASN A 35 -27.60 -3.83 -12.35
CA ASN A 35 -26.16 -3.97 -12.51
C ASN A 35 -25.51 -5.00 -11.57
N GLY A 36 -26.30 -5.72 -10.76
CA GLY A 36 -25.77 -6.71 -9.82
C GLY A 36 -24.88 -6.11 -8.71
N VAL A 37 -24.97 -4.81 -8.47
CA VAL A 37 -24.21 -4.13 -7.42
C VAL A 37 -24.90 -4.37 -6.08
N SER A 38 -24.13 -4.71 -5.03
CA SER A 38 -24.72 -4.87 -3.70
C SER A 38 -25.28 -3.53 -3.20
N LYS A 39 -26.41 -3.55 -2.49
CA LYS A 39 -27.03 -2.33 -1.93
C LYS A 39 -26.05 -1.55 -1.05
N ALA A 40 -25.22 -2.24 -0.26
CA ALA A 40 -24.20 -1.63 0.59
C ALA A 40 -23.09 -0.95 -0.23
N THR A 41 -22.64 -1.60 -1.31
CA THR A 41 -21.66 -1.01 -2.24
C THR A 41 -22.24 0.21 -2.93
N ALA A 42 -23.49 0.12 -3.40
CA ALA A 42 -24.16 1.22 -4.09
C ALA A 42 -24.36 2.42 -3.16
N TRP A 43 -24.78 2.18 -1.90
CA TRP A 43 -24.85 3.23 -0.87
C TRP A 43 -23.49 3.87 -0.61
N HIS A 44 -22.42 3.08 -0.44
CA HIS A 44 -21.08 3.63 -0.25
C HIS A 44 -20.62 4.47 -1.46
N VAL A 45 -20.93 4.03 -2.68
CA VAL A 45 -20.58 4.76 -3.91
C VAL A 45 -21.31 6.09 -4.01
N THR A 46 -22.61 6.13 -3.71
CA THR A 46 -23.41 7.36 -3.76
C THR A 46 -23.09 8.32 -2.61
N ASP A 47 -22.87 7.79 -1.41
CA ASP A 47 -22.47 8.57 -0.23
C ASP A 47 -21.08 9.20 -0.37
N THR A 48 -20.09 8.40 -0.84
CA THR A 48 -18.71 8.89 -0.98
C THR A 48 -18.40 9.55 -2.31
N GLY A 49 -19.28 9.40 -3.31
CA GLY A 49 -19.08 9.86 -4.69
C GLY A 49 -17.93 9.15 -5.43
N ARG A 50 -17.47 7.99 -4.96
CA ARG A 50 -16.28 7.30 -5.47
C ARG A 50 -16.59 5.87 -5.89
N THR A 51 -16.09 5.49 -7.06
CA THR A 51 -16.22 4.12 -7.61
C THR A 51 -14.97 3.27 -7.33
N SER A 52 -13.81 3.92 -7.20
CA SER A 52 -12.54 3.28 -6.84
C SER A 52 -12.45 2.97 -5.35
N SER A 53 -11.94 1.79 -5.03
CA SER A 53 -11.51 1.46 -3.66
C SER A 53 -10.30 2.31 -3.27
N LYS A 54 -10.26 2.79 -2.02
CA LYS A 54 -9.01 3.35 -1.47
C LYS A 54 -7.94 2.24 -1.36
N PRO A 55 -6.65 2.58 -1.49
CA PRO A 55 -5.57 1.65 -1.16
C PRO A 55 -5.79 1.09 0.25
N ARG A 56 -5.74 -0.24 0.39
CA ARG A 56 -5.89 -0.91 1.68
C ARG A 56 -4.54 -1.04 2.34
N GLY A 57 -4.35 -0.31 3.45
CA GLY A 57 -3.09 -0.28 4.16
C GLY A 57 -2.03 0.50 3.38
N SER A 58 -1.20 1.23 4.11
CA SER A 58 0.01 1.84 3.55
C SER A 58 1.09 1.80 4.61
N PHE A 59 2.34 1.79 4.15
CA PHE A 59 3.46 2.02 5.02
C PHE A 59 3.35 3.42 5.63
N ARG A 60 3.37 3.50 6.96
CA ARG A 60 3.38 4.76 7.68
C ARG A 60 4.83 5.22 7.82
N LEU A 61 5.23 6.20 7.02
CA LEU A 61 6.60 6.71 7.03
C LEU A 61 7.00 7.23 8.42
N THR A 62 6.06 7.76 9.20
CA THR A 62 6.27 8.23 10.58
C THR A 62 6.59 7.12 11.58
N GLU A 63 6.22 5.87 11.29
CA GLU A 63 6.51 4.70 12.12
C GLU A 63 7.73 3.91 11.59
N ALA A 64 8.38 4.40 10.54
CA ALA A 64 9.52 3.76 9.90
C ALA A 64 10.76 3.82 10.81
N LYS A 65 11.32 2.66 11.17
CA LYS A 65 12.61 2.60 11.87
C LYS A 65 13.79 2.99 10.98
N VAL A 66 13.72 2.68 9.69
CA VAL A 66 14.74 3.08 8.71
C VAL A 66 14.23 4.32 8.01
N THR A 67 14.67 5.47 8.49
CA THR A 67 14.35 6.76 7.89
C THR A 67 15.23 7.02 6.66
N PRO A 68 14.91 8.02 5.82
CA PRO A 68 15.78 8.41 4.70
C PRO A 68 17.21 8.74 5.14
N GLU A 69 17.40 9.32 6.32
CA GLU A 69 18.72 9.67 6.88
C GLU A 69 19.53 8.42 7.23
N VAL A 70 18.89 7.41 7.82
CA VAL A 70 19.50 6.09 8.10
C VAL A 70 19.88 5.39 6.80
N ARG A 71 19.01 5.47 5.78
CA ARG A 71 19.30 4.92 4.45
C ARG A 71 20.50 5.62 3.81
N ALA A 72 20.58 6.94 3.89
CA ALA A 72 21.75 7.69 3.41
C ALA A 72 23.03 7.32 4.16
N ALA A 73 22.95 6.98 5.46
CA ALA A 73 24.08 6.45 6.21
C ALA A 73 24.54 5.08 5.68
N PHE A 74 23.61 4.18 5.35
CA PHE A 74 23.96 2.91 4.70
C PHE A 74 24.74 3.12 3.39
N GLU A 75 24.32 4.08 2.55
CA GLU A 75 25.04 4.42 1.32
C GLU A 75 26.46 4.91 1.63
N ARG A 76 26.61 5.79 2.61
CA ARG A 76 27.94 6.29 3.03
C ARG A 76 28.85 5.16 3.53
N TYR A 77 28.35 4.24 4.35
CA TYR A 77 29.15 3.14 4.85
C TYR A 77 29.62 2.22 3.72
N LEU A 78 28.70 1.84 2.81
CA LEU A 78 29.01 0.99 1.67
C LEU A 78 29.97 1.64 0.67
N ASN A 79 29.82 2.95 0.44
CA ASN A 79 30.74 3.72 -0.41
C ASN A 79 32.13 3.88 0.20
N THR A 80 32.24 3.84 1.53
CA THR A 80 33.52 3.88 2.25
C THR A 80 34.22 2.54 2.15
N THR A 81 33.53 1.45 2.54
CA THR A 81 34.03 0.08 2.42
C THR A 81 32.89 -0.90 2.20
N CYS A 82 32.90 -1.63 1.07
CA CYS A 82 31.89 -2.64 0.78
C CYS A 82 32.07 -3.97 1.56
N GLN A 83 33.16 -4.09 2.33
CA GLN A 83 33.51 -5.28 3.10
C GLN A 83 32.90 -5.30 4.50
N TYR A 84 32.22 -4.23 4.93
CA TYR A 84 31.59 -4.20 6.25
C TYR A 84 30.53 -5.30 6.37
N THR A 85 30.63 -6.05 7.45
CA THR A 85 29.64 -7.04 7.84
C THR A 85 28.36 -6.35 8.36
N LEU A 86 27.23 -7.07 8.30
CA LEU A 86 25.97 -6.54 8.84
C LEU A 86 26.02 -6.23 10.34
N SER A 87 26.91 -6.90 11.09
CA SER A 87 27.12 -6.65 12.52
C SER A 87 27.86 -5.33 12.78
N GLU A 88 28.82 -5.01 11.92
CA GLU A 88 29.54 -3.72 11.96
C GLU A 88 28.60 -2.58 11.57
N ILE A 89 27.85 -2.73 10.47
CA ILE A 89 26.84 -1.74 10.05
C ILE A 89 25.81 -1.50 11.16
N LYS A 90 25.37 -2.55 11.86
CA LYS A 90 24.47 -2.41 13.02
C LYS A 90 25.11 -1.57 14.13
N SER A 91 26.39 -1.79 14.41
CA SER A 91 27.13 -1.03 15.42
C SER A 91 27.28 0.45 15.02
N PHE A 92 27.54 0.73 13.74
CA PHE A 92 27.63 2.10 13.22
C PHE A 92 26.30 2.83 13.31
N VAL A 93 25.18 2.19 12.95
CA VAL A 93 23.85 2.80 13.11
C VAL A 93 23.55 3.12 14.57
N ALA A 94 23.88 2.21 15.49
CA ALA A 94 23.65 2.46 16.91
C ALA A 94 24.50 3.63 17.45
N ALA A 95 25.69 3.86 16.88
CA ALA A 95 26.56 4.98 17.23
C ALA A 95 26.09 6.31 16.61
N ASP A 96 25.72 6.30 15.33
CA ASP A 96 25.34 7.51 14.58
C ASP A 96 23.89 7.96 14.88
N PHE A 97 23.02 7.03 15.28
CA PHE A 97 21.61 7.29 15.57
C PHE A 97 21.26 6.80 16.98
N ALA A 98 21.41 7.69 17.96
CA ALA A 98 21.16 7.37 19.36
C ALA A 98 19.74 6.78 19.58
N GLY A 99 19.68 5.60 20.21
CA GLY A 99 18.42 4.90 20.50
C GLY A 99 17.85 4.07 19.35
N LEU A 100 18.47 4.08 18.16
CA LEU A 100 18.02 3.27 17.03
C LEU A 100 18.65 1.87 17.06
N LEU A 101 17.85 0.87 17.42
CA LEU A 101 18.24 -0.54 17.38
C LEU A 101 17.60 -1.24 16.17
N LEU A 102 18.42 -1.51 15.15
CA LEU A 102 18.00 -2.28 13.98
C LEU A 102 18.39 -3.76 14.12
N SER A 103 17.51 -4.64 13.64
CA SER A 103 17.87 -6.05 13.47
C SER A 103 18.77 -6.23 12.24
N ILE A 104 19.64 -7.23 12.29
CA ILE A 104 20.48 -7.63 11.14
C ILE A 104 19.61 -7.87 9.89
N GLN A 105 18.44 -8.48 10.08
CA GLN A 105 17.48 -8.73 9.00
C GLN A 105 16.91 -7.44 8.38
N THR A 106 16.64 -6.43 9.19
CA THR A 106 16.17 -5.11 8.70
C THR A 106 17.24 -4.44 7.85
N ILE A 107 18.49 -4.47 8.30
CA ILE A 107 19.65 -3.94 7.58
C ILE A 107 19.81 -4.69 6.26
N SER A 108 19.87 -6.02 6.30
CA SER A 108 20.00 -6.87 5.10
C SER A 108 18.90 -6.58 4.07
N SER A 109 17.63 -6.53 4.50
CA SER A 109 16.51 -6.25 3.59
C SER A 109 16.62 -4.87 2.93
N HIS A 110 17.07 -3.84 3.65
CA HIS A 110 17.26 -2.51 3.08
C HIS A 110 18.45 -2.46 2.12
N LEU A 111 19.57 -3.07 2.48
CA LEU A 111 20.75 -3.14 1.62
C LEU A 111 20.43 -3.89 0.32
N LEU A 112 19.70 -5.02 0.39
CA LEU A 112 19.23 -5.73 -0.81
C LEU A 112 18.34 -4.84 -1.68
N GLY A 113 17.39 -4.13 -1.07
CA GLY A 113 16.53 -3.18 -1.77
C GLY A 113 17.25 -1.95 -2.34
N MET A 114 18.47 -1.66 -1.90
CA MET A 114 19.31 -0.60 -2.44
C MET A 114 20.22 -1.10 -3.57
N LEU A 115 20.81 -2.29 -3.41
CA LEU A 115 21.80 -2.84 -4.34
C LEU A 115 21.16 -3.55 -5.54
N PHE A 116 20.01 -4.21 -5.34
CA PHE A 116 19.36 -5.03 -6.36
C PHE A 116 18.11 -4.40 -6.97
N THR A 117 17.95 -3.08 -6.89
CA THR A 117 16.99 -2.39 -7.76
C THR A 117 17.48 -2.44 -9.20
N ILE A 118 17.27 -3.60 -9.84
CA ILE A 118 17.29 -3.74 -11.29
C ILE A 118 16.10 -2.92 -11.79
N LYS A 119 16.41 -1.85 -12.53
CA LYS A 119 15.41 -1.05 -13.24
C LYS A 119 15.20 -1.62 -14.63
#